data_AF-A0A0T5ZJD4-F1
#
_entry.id   AF-A0A0T5ZJD4-F1
#
_cell.length_a   1.000
_cell.length_b   1.000
_cell.length_c   1.000
_cell.angle_alpha   90.00
_cell.angle_beta   90.00
_cell.angle_gamma   90.00
#
_symmetry.space_group_name_H-M   'P 1'
#
loop_
_entity.id
_entity.type
_entity.pdbx_description
1 polymer ?
#
loop_
_entity_poly.entity_id
_entity_poly.type
_entity_poly.pdbx_seq_one_letter_code
_entity_poly.pdbx_strand_id
1 'polypeptide(L)'
;MTGTEAQRSAVQYPGGLAARYRWAGSDRAAAVFALTEAGGDLVDHGPLVSADPDRLCRAELRVEGPLGAWTARFASPIFDEPQGLLWDTAGLLVVKFGFRVYALRGRTGELRWSHACGTPIVALLGSSRLSHVLVQGEVETVALREDGRVAWRVAHDDVVIGADLVGGRLVLTGYDGRPFALDPATGRSLH
;
A
#
# COMPACT_ATOMS: atom_id res chain seq x y z
N MET A 1 -13.03 19.04 3.25
CA MET A 1 -12.32 19.54 4.45
C MET A 1 -10.87 19.75 4.06
N THR A 2 -10.50 20.98 3.70
CA THR A 2 -9.15 21.34 3.26
C THR A 2 -8.20 21.32 4.46
N GLY A 3 -7.59 20.17 4.72
CA GLY A 3 -6.53 20.03 5.70
C GLY A 3 -5.30 20.79 5.21
N THR A 4 -5.05 21.96 5.79
CA THR A 4 -3.81 22.72 5.55
C THR A 4 -2.61 21.96 6.09
N GLU A 5 -2.79 21.07 7.05
CA GLU A 5 -1.71 20.31 7.69
C GLU A 5 -1.57 18.91 7.09
N ALA A 6 -0.33 18.44 6.95
CA ALA A 6 -0.06 17.07 6.56
C ALA A 6 -0.52 16.10 7.66
N GLN A 7 -1.22 15.05 7.27
CA GLN A 7 -1.58 13.94 8.16
C GLN A 7 -0.34 13.10 8.45
N ARG A 8 -0.36 12.36 9.57
CA ARG A 8 0.75 11.51 10.01
C ARG A 8 0.27 10.27 10.71
N SER A 9 1.00 9.18 10.54
CA SER A 9 0.81 7.93 11.28
C SER A 9 2.16 7.26 11.50
N ALA A 10 2.23 6.37 12.48
CA ALA A 10 3.44 5.59 12.78
C ALA A 10 3.06 4.13 13.01
N VAL A 11 3.87 3.22 12.49
CA VAL A 11 3.66 1.77 12.59
C VAL A 11 4.98 1.12 12.98
N GLN A 12 4.93 0.22 13.95
CA GLN A 12 6.05 -0.65 14.28
C GLN A 12 5.84 -1.99 13.62
N TYR A 13 6.83 -2.45 12.87
CA TYR A 13 6.83 -3.77 12.27
C TYR A 13 7.81 -4.71 13.00
N PRO A 14 7.59 -6.04 12.90
CA PRO A 14 8.56 -7.02 13.36
C PRO A 14 9.98 -6.77 12.83
N GLY A 15 10.99 -7.21 13.58
CA GLY A 15 12.38 -7.01 13.20
C GLY A 15 12.93 -5.60 13.48
N GLY A 16 12.20 -4.80 14.25
CA GLY A 16 12.64 -3.47 14.71
C GLY A 16 12.55 -2.39 13.65
N LEU A 17 11.68 -2.57 12.65
CA LEU A 17 11.42 -1.54 11.64
C LEU A 17 10.33 -0.58 12.14
N ALA A 18 10.67 0.69 12.30
CA ALA A 18 9.76 1.76 12.65
C ALA A 18 9.43 2.58 11.39
N ALA A 19 8.16 2.56 10.97
CA ALA A 19 7.68 3.34 9.82
C ALA A 19 6.89 4.55 10.29
N ARG A 20 7.15 5.70 9.65
CA ARG A 20 6.42 6.95 9.86
C ARG A 20 5.95 7.48 8.52
N TYR A 21 4.64 7.67 8.41
CA TYR A 21 3.99 8.19 7.24
C TYR A 21 3.63 9.65 7.44
N ARG A 22 3.75 10.45 6.39
CA ARG A 22 3.19 11.79 6.25
C ARG A 22 2.50 11.90 4.91
N TRP A 23 1.31 12.49 4.84
CA TRP A 23 0.63 12.68 3.55
C TRP A 23 -0.30 13.90 3.56
N ALA A 24 -0.57 14.44 2.38
CA ALA A 24 -1.47 15.57 2.20
C ALA A 24 -2.12 15.53 0.81
N GLY A 25 -3.16 16.35 0.65
CA GLY A 25 -3.88 16.52 -0.63
C GLY A 25 -3.02 17.12 -1.74
N SER A 26 -3.64 17.29 -2.91
CA SER A 26 -3.01 17.91 -4.09
C SER A 26 -2.39 19.28 -3.80
N ASP A 27 -1.27 19.58 -4.46
CA ASP A 27 -0.52 20.83 -4.32
C ASP A 27 0.02 21.10 -2.89
N ARG A 28 0.15 20.04 -2.07
CA ARG A 28 0.65 20.13 -0.68
C ARG A 28 1.99 19.43 -0.48
N ALA A 29 2.74 19.11 -1.54
CA ALA A 29 4.06 18.47 -1.46
C ALA A 29 4.99 19.14 -0.43
N ALA A 30 5.09 20.47 -0.47
CA ALA A 30 5.89 21.25 0.48
C ALA A 30 5.50 21.00 1.94
N ALA A 31 4.21 20.83 2.25
CA ALA A 31 3.75 20.56 3.61
C ALA A 31 4.11 19.13 4.06
N VAL A 32 4.07 18.14 3.15
CA VAL A 32 4.46 16.76 3.45
C VAL A 32 5.96 16.65 3.71
N PHE A 33 6.77 17.36 2.92
CA PHE A 33 8.23 17.24 2.93
C PHE A 33 8.94 18.27 3.82
N ALA A 34 8.21 19.22 4.43
CA ALA A 34 8.78 20.23 5.32
C ALA A 34 9.57 19.64 6.50
N LEU A 35 9.18 18.43 6.94
CA LEU A 35 9.81 17.70 8.05
C LEU A 35 10.53 16.43 7.57
N THR A 36 10.95 16.38 6.30
CA THR A 36 11.79 15.29 5.82
C THR A 36 13.07 15.23 6.65
N GLU A 37 13.34 14.05 7.21
CA GLU A 37 14.51 13.84 8.05
C GLU A 37 15.72 13.48 7.21
N ALA A 38 16.87 14.00 7.61
CA ALA A 38 18.14 13.74 6.94
C ALA A 38 18.65 12.31 7.23
N GLY A 39 19.57 11.84 6.37
CA GLY A 39 20.24 10.54 6.50
C GLY A 39 19.44 9.40 5.86
N GLY A 40 20.17 8.38 5.40
CA GLY A 40 19.60 7.28 4.62
C GLY A 40 19.31 7.66 3.16
N ASP A 41 18.98 6.65 2.36
CA ASP A 41 18.58 6.85 0.97
C ASP A 41 17.16 7.44 0.91
N LEU A 42 16.93 8.36 -0.02
CA LEU A 42 15.61 8.91 -0.32
C LEU A 42 15.30 8.71 -1.80
N VAL A 43 14.21 8.00 -2.09
CA VAL A 43 13.74 7.80 -3.47
C VAL A 43 12.33 8.33 -3.64
N ASP A 44 12.12 9.15 -4.68
CA ASP A 44 10.79 9.62 -5.05
C ASP A 44 10.18 8.73 -6.13
N HIS A 45 9.07 8.05 -5.80
CA HIS A 45 8.30 7.22 -6.72
C HIS A 45 7.10 7.93 -7.33
N GLY A 46 6.85 9.21 -7.01
CA GLY A 46 5.84 10.04 -7.64
C GLY A 46 5.87 10.03 -9.18
N PRO A 47 7.05 10.05 -9.83
CA PRO A 47 7.16 9.92 -11.29
C PRO A 47 6.60 8.63 -11.89
N LEU A 48 6.37 7.58 -11.10
CA LEU A 48 5.66 6.38 -11.55
C LEU A 48 4.17 6.62 -11.79
N VAL A 49 3.62 7.74 -11.28
CA VAL A 49 2.19 8.10 -11.37
C VAL A 49 1.96 9.24 -12.35
N SER A 50 2.80 10.28 -12.30
CA SER A 50 2.66 11.49 -13.10
C SER A 50 4.03 12.13 -13.35
N ALA A 51 4.21 12.77 -14.50
CA ALA A 51 5.39 13.59 -14.79
C ALA A 51 5.46 14.84 -13.89
N ASP A 52 4.33 15.27 -13.32
CA ASP A 52 4.25 16.34 -12.32
C ASP A 52 3.54 15.81 -11.06
N PRO A 53 4.26 15.07 -10.20
CA PRO A 53 3.66 14.43 -9.04
C PRO A 53 3.29 15.42 -7.94
N ASP A 54 3.90 16.61 -7.88
CA ASP A 54 3.64 17.60 -6.83
C ASP A 54 2.28 18.30 -6.94
N ARG A 55 1.66 18.23 -8.13
CA ARG A 55 0.24 18.58 -8.34
C ARG A 55 -0.74 17.55 -7.78
N LEU A 56 -0.27 16.36 -7.43
CA LEU A 56 -1.09 15.28 -6.90
C LEU A 56 -1.03 15.23 -5.37
N CYS A 57 -1.86 14.39 -4.76
CA CYS A 57 -1.71 14.07 -3.34
C CYS A 57 -0.34 13.41 -3.14
N ARG A 58 0.40 13.85 -2.13
CA ARG A 58 1.75 13.33 -1.84
C ARG A 58 1.77 12.58 -0.52
N ALA A 59 2.61 11.56 -0.46
CA ALA A 59 2.96 10.87 0.77
C ALA A 59 4.47 10.69 0.88
N GLU A 60 4.98 10.64 2.10
CA GLU A 60 6.33 10.27 2.47
C GLU A 60 6.29 9.18 3.53
N LEU A 61 7.05 8.11 3.32
CA LEU A 61 7.33 7.06 4.27
C LEU A 61 8.79 7.17 4.68
N ARG A 62 9.04 7.36 5.97
CA ARG A 62 10.35 7.21 6.59
C ARG A 62 10.37 5.88 7.34
N VAL A 63 11.36 5.04 7.06
CA VAL A 63 11.59 3.80 7.81
C VAL A 63 12.94 3.88 8.50
N GLU A 64 12.96 3.53 9.78
CA GLU A 64 14.16 3.36 10.57
C GLU A 64 14.27 1.90 10.99
N GLY A 65 15.47 1.35 10.89
CA GLY A 65 15.73 -0.03 11.26
C GLY A 65 17.17 -0.27 11.67
N PRO A 66 17.51 -1.53 11.99
CA PRO A 66 18.83 -1.89 12.50
C PRO A 66 20.01 -1.59 11.54
N LEU A 67 19.74 -1.48 10.24
CA LEU A 67 20.75 -1.19 9.21
C LEU A 67 20.79 0.27 8.78
N GLY A 68 20.04 1.14 9.47
CA GLY A 68 19.89 2.55 9.13
C GLY A 68 18.47 2.92 8.73
N ALA A 69 18.34 4.10 8.16
CA ALA A 69 17.07 4.65 7.73
C ALA A 69 16.99 4.74 6.21
N TRP A 70 15.78 4.78 5.68
CA TRP A 70 15.49 5.11 4.28
C TRP A 70 14.15 5.82 4.18
N THR A 71 13.96 6.57 3.09
CA THR A 71 12.76 7.36 2.83
C THR A 71 12.24 7.06 1.42
N ALA A 72 10.93 6.87 1.29
CA ALA A 72 10.25 6.76 0.01
C ALA A 72 9.14 7.81 -0.09
N ARG A 73 8.97 8.41 -1.27
CA ARG A 73 7.86 9.34 -1.55
C ARG A 73 6.94 8.78 -2.61
N PHE A 74 5.67 9.09 -2.49
CA PHE A 74 4.62 8.58 -3.37
C PHE A 74 3.70 9.72 -3.84
N ALA A 75 2.94 9.44 -4.88
CA ALA A 75 1.89 10.31 -5.38
C ALA A 75 0.60 9.53 -5.61
N SER A 76 -0.54 10.20 -5.53
CA SER A 76 -1.85 9.63 -5.80
C SER A 76 -2.81 10.69 -6.34
N PRO A 77 -3.67 10.38 -7.33
CA PRO A 77 -4.71 11.30 -7.78
C PRO A 77 -5.83 11.51 -6.75
N ILE A 78 -5.92 10.65 -5.73
CA ILE A 78 -6.89 10.76 -4.64
C ILE A 78 -6.19 10.95 -3.30
N PHE A 79 -6.90 11.60 -2.38
CA PHE A 79 -6.50 11.69 -0.99
C PHE A 79 -6.92 10.40 -0.27
N ASP A 80 -5.93 9.57 0.06
CA ASP A 80 -6.09 8.30 0.79
C ASP A 80 -5.03 8.23 1.90
N GLU A 81 -5.22 7.37 2.89
CA GLU A 81 -4.19 7.08 3.88
C GLU A 81 -3.22 6.03 3.32
N PRO A 82 -1.90 6.32 3.25
CA PRO A 82 -0.92 5.31 2.89
C PRO A 82 -0.85 4.24 3.98
N GLN A 83 -0.81 2.97 3.56
CA GLN A 83 -0.73 1.83 4.49
C GLN A 83 0.35 0.87 4.05
N GLY A 84 1.13 0.36 5.01
CA GLY A 84 2.18 -0.62 4.74
C GLY A 84 1.96 -1.95 5.45
N LEU A 85 2.38 -3.01 4.79
CA LEU A 85 2.39 -4.38 5.26
C LEU A 85 3.82 -4.94 5.14
N LEU A 86 4.43 -5.34 6.24
CA LEU A 86 5.69 -6.08 6.20
C LEU A 86 5.41 -7.53 5.80
N TRP A 87 5.82 -7.90 4.59
CA TRP A 87 5.89 -9.26 4.12
C TRP A 87 7.29 -9.83 4.42
N ASP A 88 7.44 -10.31 5.65
CA ASP A 88 8.70 -10.76 6.24
C ASP A 88 9.38 -11.89 5.47
N THR A 89 8.63 -12.89 5.02
CA THR A 89 9.14 -14.05 4.28
C THR A 89 9.76 -13.66 2.93
N ALA A 90 9.29 -12.57 2.32
CA ALA A 90 9.87 -11.99 1.10
C ALA A 90 10.91 -10.87 1.39
N GLY A 91 11.03 -10.45 2.66
CA GLY A 91 11.84 -9.28 3.04
C GLY A 91 11.35 -7.97 2.41
N LEU A 92 10.05 -7.85 2.15
CA LEU A 92 9.44 -6.70 1.50
C LEU A 92 8.53 -5.92 2.46
N LEU A 93 8.65 -4.60 2.46
CA LEU A 93 7.59 -3.72 2.94
C LEU A 93 6.75 -3.31 1.74
N VAL A 94 5.50 -3.81 1.69
CA VAL A 94 4.55 -3.47 0.64
C VAL A 94 3.70 -2.31 1.11
N VAL A 95 3.63 -1.23 0.32
CA VAL A 95 2.94 0.01 0.70
C VAL A 95 1.89 0.33 -0.35
N LYS A 96 0.64 0.58 0.06
CA LYS A 96 -0.40 1.15 -0.80
C LYS A 96 -0.47 2.66 -0.63
N PHE A 97 -0.79 3.37 -1.71
CA PHE A 97 -1.25 4.76 -1.66
C PHE A 97 -2.15 5.04 -2.88
N GLY A 98 -3.44 5.26 -2.62
CA GLY A 98 -4.43 5.47 -3.68
C GLY A 98 -4.59 4.25 -4.57
N PHE A 99 -4.07 4.34 -5.81
CA PHE A 99 -4.26 3.35 -6.87
C PHE A 99 -3.07 2.42 -7.08
N ARG A 100 -2.00 2.58 -6.29
CA ARG A 100 -0.76 1.83 -6.48
C ARG A 100 -0.28 1.17 -5.20
N VAL A 101 0.31 -0.01 -5.39
CA VAL A 101 1.16 -0.65 -4.40
C VAL A 101 2.62 -0.64 -4.85
N TYR A 102 3.52 -0.52 -3.88
CA TYR A 102 4.96 -0.52 -4.06
C TYR A 102 5.55 -1.57 -3.13
N ALA A 103 6.34 -2.50 -3.67
CA ALA A 103 7.13 -3.40 -2.85
C ALA A 103 8.55 -2.91 -2.74
N LEU A 104 8.92 -2.52 -1.52
CA LEU A 104 10.23 -2.00 -1.19
C LEU A 104 10.98 -3.06 -0.40
N ARG A 105 12.29 -3.22 -0.61
CA ARG A 105 13.12 -4.01 0.29
C ARG A 105 13.03 -3.40 1.69
N GLY A 106 12.52 -4.15 2.67
CA GLY A 106 12.20 -3.58 3.99
C GLY A 106 13.39 -2.92 4.69
N ARG A 107 14.61 -3.41 4.42
CA ARG A 107 15.85 -2.90 5.01
C ARG A 107 16.48 -1.72 4.28
N THR A 108 16.25 -1.55 2.98
CA THR A 108 16.98 -0.58 2.15
C THR A 108 16.07 0.41 1.42
N GLY A 109 14.76 0.16 1.36
CA GLY A 109 13.82 0.98 0.59
C GLY A 109 13.90 0.79 -0.93
N GLU A 110 14.78 -0.09 -1.43
CA GLU A 110 14.90 -0.35 -2.87
C GLU A 110 13.59 -0.89 -3.44
N LEU A 111 13.06 -0.23 -4.47
CA LEU A 111 11.87 -0.67 -5.19
C LEU A 111 12.14 -1.97 -5.94
N ARG A 112 11.38 -3.02 -5.62
CA ARG A 112 11.43 -4.32 -6.30
C ARG A 112 10.42 -4.43 -7.40
N TRP A 113 9.20 -3.97 -7.13
CA TRP A 113 8.13 -3.89 -8.11
C TRP A 113 7.09 -2.87 -7.64
N SER A 114 6.27 -2.42 -8.58
CA SER A 114 5.05 -1.69 -8.30
C SER A 114 3.91 -2.25 -9.13
N HIS A 115 2.68 -2.09 -8.65
CA HIS A 115 1.48 -2.51 -9.36
C HIS A 115 0.44 -1.40 -9.27
N ALA A 116 -0.16 -1.07 -10.41
CA ALA A 116 -1.25 -0.10 -10.51
C ALA A 116 -2.57 -0.83 -10.67
N CYS A 117 -3.54 -0.46 -9.83
CA CYS A 117 -4.92 -0.91 -9.91
C CYS A 117 -5.74 0.06 -10.77
N GLY A 118 -6.82 -0.45 -11.37
CA GLY A 118 -7.75 0.38 -12.12
C GLY A 118 -8.62 1.28 -11.25
N THR A 119 -8.78 0.91 -9.97
CA THR A 119 -9.60 1.62 -8.99
C THR A 119 -8.83 1.85 -7.68
N PRO A 120 -9.34 2.73 -6.78
CA PRO A 120 -8.77 2.93 -5.46
C PRO A 120 -8.56 1.61 -4.71
N ILE A 121 -7.43 1.49 -4.03
CA ILE A 121 -7.10 0.32 -3.22
C ILE A 121 -7.78 0.47 -1.86
N VAL A 122 -8.73 -0.41 -1.60
CA VAL A 122 -9.47 -0.52 -0.35
C VAL A 122 -8.61 -1.14 0.74
N ALA A 123 -7.90 -2.23 0.44
CA ALA A 123 -7.10 -2.94 1.43
C ALA A 123 -5.84 -3.56 0.83
N LEU A 124 -4.79 -3.62 1.67
CA LEU A 124 -3.58 -4.39 1.43
C LEU A 124 -3.45 -5.43 2.54
N LEU A 125 -3.48 -6.71 2.18
CA LEU A 125 -3.58 -7.82 3.13
C LEU A 125 -2.46 -8.84 2.88
N GLY A 126 -1.99 -9.48 3.95
CA GLY A 126 -1.03 -10.57 3.86
C GLY A 126 -1.12 -11.51 5.05
N SER A 127 -0.52 -12.68 4.89
CA SER A 127 -0.44 -13.71 5.92
C SER A 127 0.80 -14.54 5.69
N SER A 128 1.43 -15.01 6.76
CA SER A 128 2.55 -15.96 6.69
C SER A 128 2.16 -17.32 6.08
N ARG A 129 0.86 -17.58 5.90
CA ARG A 129 0.33 -18.78 5.22
C ARG A 129 0.17 -18.61 3.71
N LEU A 130 0.37 -17.40 3.18
CA LEU A 130 0.23 -17.09 1.77
C LEU A 130 1.61 -16.83 1.16
N SER A 131 1.81 -17.29 -0.08
CA SER A 131 3.00 -17.02 -0.88
C SER A 131 2.91 -15.71 -1.67
N HIS A 132 1.91 -14.89 -1.39
CA HIS A 132 1.57 -13.65 -2.09
C HIS A 132 0.89 -12.68 -1.12
N VAL A 133 0.92 -11.39 -1.47
CA VAL A 133 0.06 -10.38 -0.85
C VAL A 133 -1.22 -10.21 -1.66
N LEU A 134 -2.27 -9.75 -1.01
CA LEU A 134 -3.56 -9.45 -1.62
C LEU A 134 -3.76 -7.95 -1.67
N VAL A 135 -4.08 -7.46 -2.85
CA VAL A 135 -4.46 -6.07 -3.10
C VAL A 135 -5.92 -6.06 -3.48
N GLN A 136 -6.75 -5.46 -2.63
CA GLN A 136 -8.15 -5.23 -2.92
C GLN A 136 -8.33 -3.83 -3.46
N GLY A 137 -8.66 -3.71 -4.74
CA GLY A 137 -9.27 -2.52 -5.32
C GLY A 137 -10.78 -2.54 -5.15
N GLU A 138 -11.46 -1.43 -5.44
CA GLU A 138 -12.93 -1.37 -5.40
C GLU A 138 -13.61 -2.44 -6.27
N VAL A 139 -13.04 -2.83 -7.42
CA VAL A 139 -13.71 -3.76 -8.37
C VAL A 139 -12.87 -5.00 -8.70
N GLU A 140 -11.71 -5.15 -8.06
CA GLU A 140 -10.84 -6.29 -8.30
C GLU A 140 -10.05 -6.69 -7.06
N THR A 141 -9.83 -8.00 -6.90
CA THR A 141 -8.81 -8.54 -6.00
C THR A 141 -7.66 -9.09 -6.82
N VAL A 142 -6.44 -8.69 -6.49
CA VAL A 142 -5.22 -9.17 -7.14
C VAL A 142 -4.29 -9.77 -6.11
N ALA A 143 -3.83 -11.00 -6.35
CA ALA A 143 -2.74 -11.62 -5.60
C ALA A 143 -1.40 -11.37 -6.29
N LEU A 144 -0.42 -10.81 -5.60
CA LEU A 144 0.91 -10.47 -6.13
C LEU A 144 2.00 -11.29 -5.44
N ARG A 145 2.81 -11.98 -6.24
CA ARG A 145 3.98 -12.74 -5.76
C ARG A 145 5.13 -11.80 -5.41
N GLU A 146 6.20 -12.35 -4.82
CA GLU A 146 7.41 -11.61 -4.44
C GLU A 146 8.06 -10.87 -5.64
N ASP A 147 7.91 -11.40 -6.86
CA ASP A 147 8.43 -10.79 -8.09
C ASP A 147 7.46 -9.78 -8.74
N GLY A 148 6.33 -9.50 -8.08
CA GLY A 148 5.28 -8.59 -8.57
C GLY A 148 4.38 -9.20 -9.64
N ARG A 149 4.59 -10.47 -10.02
CA ARG A 149 3.70 -11.15 -10.97
C ARG A 149 2.39 -11.53 -10.29
N VAL A 150 1.31 -11.44 -11.06
CA VAL A 150 -0.03 -11.83 -10.60
C VAL A 150 -0.10 -13.34 -10.40
N ALA A 151 -0.47 -13.77 -9.19
CA ALA A 151 -0.76 -15.15 -8.87
C ALA A 151 -2.14 -15.58 -9.35
N TRP A 152 -3.12 -14.75 -9.03
CA TRP A 152 -4.49 -14.84 -9.51
C TRP A 152 -5.13 -13.46 -9.41
N ARG A 153 -6.25 -13.29 -10.12
CA ARG A 153 -7.09 -12.09 -10.05
C ARG A 153 -8.55 -12.47 -10.12
N VAL A 154 -9.38 -11.66 -9.47
CA VAL A 154 -10.84 -11.79 -9.49
C VAL A 154 -11.42 -10.40 -9.71
N ALA A 155 -12.21 -10.25 -10.76
CA ALA A 155 -13.04 -9.07 -10.95
C ALA A 155 -14.35 -9.28 -10.16
N HIS A 156 -14.86 -8.20 -9.57
CA HIS A 156 -16.12 -8.20 -8.84
C HIS A 156 -17.19 -7.52 -9.66
N ASP A 157 -18.42 -8.02 -9.59
CA ASP A 157 -19.57 -7.45 -10.28
C ASP A 157 -20.17 -6.23 -9.55
N ASP A 158 -19.72 -5.98 -8.31
CA ASP A 158 -20.10 -4.82 -7.50
C ASP A 158 -18.85 -4.20 -6.84
N VAL A 159 -18.99 -2.95 -6.39
CA VAL A 159 -17.97 -2.23 -5.65
C VAL A 159 -17.80 -2.88 -4.28
N VAL A 160 -16.58 -3.29 -3.97
CA VAL A 160 -16.14 -3.73 -2.65
C VAL A 160 -15.70 -2.51 -1.84
N ILE A 161 -16.22 -2.38 -0.62
CA ILE A 161 -15.93 -1.28 0.30
C ILE A 161 -15.11 -1.71 1.53
N GLY A 162 -14.90 -3.02 1.70
CA GLY A 162 -14.10 -3.57 2.80
C GLY A 162 -13.57 -4.96 2.48
N ALA A 163 -12.42 -5.30 3.05
CA ALA A 163 -11.79 -6.60 2.85
C ALA A 163 -10.94 -6.99 4.05
N ASP A 164 -11.13 -8.20 4.55
CA ASP A 164 -10.45 -8.72 5.74
C ASP A 164 -10.06 -10.20 5.56
N LEU A 165 -8.94 -10.60 6.16
CA LEU A 165 -8.56 -12.01 6.30
C LEU A 165 -9.10 -12.57 7.61
N VAL A 166 -10.18 -13.37 7.54
CA VAL A 166 -10.86 -13.93 8.73
C VAL A 166 -10.96 -15.44 8.60
N GLY A 167 -10.42 -16.18 9.58
CA GLY A 167 -10.54 -17.64 9.63
C GLY A 167 -9.99 -18.38 8.41
N GLY A 168 -8.95 -17.84 7.76
CA GLY A 168 -8.37 -18.41 6.53
C GLY A 168 -9.15 -18.09 5.25
N ARG A 169 -10.11 -17.17 5.31
CA ARG A 169 -10.90 -16.68 4.17
C ARG A 169 -10.60 -15.22 3.92
N LEU A 170 -10.63 -14.79 2.66
CA LEU A 170 -10.72 -13.38 2.31
C LEU A 170 -12.20 -13.01 2.28
N VAL A 171 -12.66 -12.30 3.30
CA VAL A 171 -14.04 -11.80 3.38
C VAL A 171 -14.07 -10.41 2.77
N LEU A 172 -14.94 -10.21 1.79
CA LEU A 172 -15.16 -8.97 1.07
C LEU A 172 -16.55 -8.44 1.38
N THR A 173 -16.69 -7.15 1.63
CA THR A 173 -17.97 -6.49 1.87
C THR A 173 -18.33 -5.65 0.63
N GLY A 174 -19.40 -6.05 -0.06
CA GLY A 174 -19.95 -5.28 -1.18
C GLY A 174 -20.58 -3.95 -0.73
N TYR A 175 -20.82 -3.06 -1.67
CA TYR A 175 -21.44 -1.75 -1.42
C TYR A 175 -22.86 -1.89 -0.85
N ASP A 176 -23.57 -2.96 -1.21
CA ASP A 176 -24.86 -3.33 -0.63
C ASP A 176 -24.79 -3.84 0.83
N GLY A 177 -23.58 -3.94 1.39
CA GLY A 177 -23.29 -4.41 2.74
C GLY A 177 -23.26 -5.93 2.87
N ARG A 178 -23.42 -6.70 1.79
CA ARG A 178 -23.41 -8.16 1.84
C ARG A 178 -21.98 -8.69 1.77
N PRO A 179 -21.55 -9.54 2.71
CA PRO A 179 -20.26 -10.17 2.64
C PRO A 179 -20.27 -11.37 1.68
N PHE A 180 -19.18 -11.54 0.95
CA PHE A 180 -18.86 -12.76 0.23
C PHE A 180 -17.40 -13.15 0.50
N ALA A 181 -17.05 -14.41 0.29
CA ALA A 181 -15.73 -14.90 0.64
C ALA A 181 -15.02 -15.51 -0.57
N LEU A 182 -13.71 -15.29 -0.63
CA LEU A 182 -12.79 -15.96 -1.52
C LEU A 182 -11.79 -16.80 -0.70
N ASP A 183 -11.32 -17.88 -1.29
CA ASP A 183 -10.11 -18.56 -0.84
C ASP A 183 -8.91 -17.64 -1.13
N PRO A 184 -8.21 -17.14 -0.09
CA PRO A 184 -7.10 -16.21 -0.29
C PRO A 184 -5.90 -16.83 -1.00
N ALA A 185 -5.78 -18.15 -1.04
CA ALA A 185 -4.70 -18.83 -1.76
C ALA A 185 -4.97 -18.88 -3.28
N THR A 186 -6.23 -19.00 -3.68
CA THR A 186 -6.60 -19.33 -5.07
C THR A 186 -7.50 -18.31 -5.77
N GLY A 187 -8.14 -17.40 -5.02
CA GLY A 187 -9.14 -16.46 -5.53
C GLY A 187 -10.50 -17.11 -5.84
N ARG A 188 -10.70 -18.39 -5.53
CA ARG A 188 -11.97 -19.06 -5.78
C ARG A 188 -13.03 -18.61 -4.78
N SER A 189 -14.25 -18.40 -5.23
CA SER A 189 -15.38 -18.13 -4.33
C SER A 189 -15.59 -19.27 -3.35
N LEU A 190 -15.87 -18.92 -2.10
CA LEU A 190 -16.27 -19.83 -1.04
C LEU A 190 -17.77 -19.65 -0.81
N HIS A 191 -18.52 -20.73 -0.98
CA HIS A 191 -19.94 -20.82 -0.66
C HIS A 191 -20.15 -21.06 0.85
#